data_AF-A0AAU7ZE27-F1
#
_entry.id   AF-A0AAU7ZE27-F1
#
_cell.length_a   1.000
_cell.length_b   1.000
_cell.length_c   1.000
_cell.angle_alpha   90.00
_cell.angle_beta   90.00
_cell.angle_gamma   90.00
#
_symmetry.space_group_name_H-M   'P 1'
#
loop_
_entity.id
_entity.type
_entity.pdbx_description
1 polymer ?
#
loop_
_entity_poly.entity_id
_entity_poly.type
_entity_poly.pdbx_seq_one_letter_code
_entity_poly.pdbx_strand_id
1 'polypeptide(L)'
;MRKKTPRQTLQYAIKSFDANGMPQQPGTANDQPIFSQPKPSPDPVSFKDPVTDQKYQGIAKVEPVPPPAGGAVEPIVTLEQAYGLAGAGVVKAIQQAKQIVFHSVGDTGSVTGPDTQSLVADKMVSDFSEANPADVPSFFFHLGDVVYYFGESTYYYDQFFEPYRDYPAPIFAIAGNHDGVVYPNDPAPTLDAFLRNFCSATAAQSPDSGNLLRTTMIQPGVYFTLEAPFVRILGLYSNVLEDPGVISGENGQNTVLDNRQIAFLTAALKRVKSEKFSGAVIIAVHHPPFTGGVEHGGSPLMLADIDGACTAAGVWPHAVFSGHAHNYQRYTRTVNKLQIPFIVAGCGGHNPLSAMRGTFRTPYKIDNTLTLESYDATDYGYLRVIVNATTMTVEYHPESDGSTTKTPNDVVTITLATHTVS
;
A
#
# COMPACT_ATOMS: atom_id res chain seq x y z
N MET A 1 19.91 21.70 -9.74
CA MET A 1 19.22 22.01 -8.47
C MET A 1 17.97 22.83 -8.79
N ARG A 2 16.81 22.18 -8.95
CA ARG A 2 15.53 22.92 -8.94
C ARG A 2 15.30 23.33 -7.48
N LYS A 3 15.09 24.62 -7.23
CA LYS A 3 14.78 25.12 -5.87
C LYS A 3 13.46 24.48 -5.43
N LYS A 4 13.48 23.69 -4.35
CA LYS A 4 12.25 23.27 -3.66
C LYS A 4 11.46 24.52 -3.31
N THR A 5 10.22 24.61 -3.79
CA THR A 5 9.26 25.58 -3.25
C THR A 5 8.97 25.12 -1.83
N PRO A 6 9.09 25.98 -0.79
CA PRO A 6 8.67 25.60 0.56
C PRO A 6 7.24 25.07 0.51
N ARG A 7 6.93 23.99 1.24
CA ARG A 7 5.55 23.49 1.39
C ARG A 7 4.64 24.69 1.62
N GLN A 8 3.76 24.98 0.65
CA GLN A 8 2.79 26.04 0.81
C GLN A 8 1.89 25.66 1.98
N THR A 9 1.61 26.62 2.85
CA THR A 9 0.70 26.47 4.00
C THR A 9 -0.72 26.19 3.52
N LEU A 10 -1.00 24.96 3.11
CA LEU A 10 -2.34 24.47 2.93
C LEU A 10 -2.84 24.06 4.32
N GLN A 11 -3.72 24.88 4.89
CA GLN A 11 -4.47 24.49 6.08
C GLN A 11 -5.39 23.33 5.70
N TYR A 12 -4.90 22.10 5.78
CA TYR A 12 -5.74 20.91 5.80
C TYR A 12 -6.39 20.82 7.18
N ALA A 13 -7.33 21.72 7.43
CA ALA A 13 -8.18 21.62 8.59
C ALA A 13 -9.23 20.54 8.27
N ILE A 14 -8.89 19.27 8.43
CA ILE A 14 -9.88 18.34 8.98
C ILE A 14 -10.07 18.85 10.41
N LYS A 15 -10.95 19.84 10.58
CA LYS A 15 -11.41 20.20 11.90
C LYS A 15 -12.08 18.95 12.44
N SER A 16 -11.48 18.31 13.43
CA SER A 16 -12.20 17.39 14.31
C SER A 16 -13.28 18.22 14.99
N PHE A 17 -14.47 18.16 14.40
CA PHE A 17 -15.67 18.74 14.96
C PHE A 17 -16.26 17.73 15.93
N ASP A 18 -16.60 18.16 17.13
CA ASP A 18 -17.48 17.38 17.99
C ASP A 18 -18.89 17.27 17.36
N ALA A 19 -19.78 16.51 17.98
CA ALA A 19 -21.18 16.36 17.52
C ALA A 19 -21.96 17.69 17.42
N ASN A 20 -21.38 18.81 17.89
CA ASN A 20 -21.95 20.15 17.89
C ASN A 20 -21.20 21.16 16.99
N GLY A 21 -20.20 20.72 16.20
CA GLY A 21 -19.52 21.60 15.24
C GLY A 21 -18.46 22.54 15.84
N MET A 22 -17.93 22.25 17.04
CA MET A 22 -16.87 23.05 17.67
C MET A 22 -15.48 22.40 17.49
N PRO A 23 -14.38 23.18 17.41
CA PRO A 23 -13.01 22.63 17.31
C PRO A 23 -12.62 21.92 18.62
N GLN A 24 -12.22 20.65 18.54
CA GLN A 24 -11.71 19.92 19.71
C GLN A 24 -10.36 20.51 20.20
N GLN A 25 -10.25 20.77 21.50
CA GLN A 25 -8.96 20.96 22.16
C GLN A 25 -8.21 19.61 22.27
N PRO A 26 -6.87 19.61 22.32
CA PRO A 26 -6.10 18.38 22.48
C PRO A 26 -6.29 17.86 23.92
N GLY A 27 -7.17 16.88 24.08
CA GLY A 27 -7.43 16.22 25.35
C GLY A 27 -8.30 14.96 25.19
N THR A 28 -7.69 13.81 25.46
CA THR A 28 -8.31 12.58 25.99
C THR A 28 -9.48 11.94 25.22
N ALA A 29 -9.34 11.70 23.92
CA ALA A 29 -10.09 10.61 23.28
C ALA A 29 -9.06 9.55 22.86
N ASN A 30 -8.75 8.61 23.78
CA ASN A 30 -7.66 7.63 23.63
C ASN A 30 -7.79 6.64 22.46
N ASP A 31 -8.83 6.76 21.62
CA ASP A 31 -9.09 5.84 20.51
C ASP A 31 -9.48 6.57 19.20
N GLN A 32 -9.29 7.89 19.12
CA GLN A 32 -9.58 8.64 17.88
C GLN A 32 -8.33 8.78 17.01
N PRO A 33 -8.43 8.44 15.71
CA PRO A 33 -7.29 8.53 14.83
C PRO A 33 -6.94 9.98 14.53
N ILE A 34 -5.63 10.27 14.51
CA ILE A 34 -5.08 11.52 14.02
C ILE A 34 -4.23 11.17 12.80
N PHE A 35 -4.46 11.82 11.67
CA PHE A 35 -3.75 11.49 10.43
C PHE A 35 -2.60 12.43 10.14
N SER A 36 -2.71 13.72 10.46
CA SER A 36 -1.70 14.70 10.09
C SER A 36 -1.44 15.72 11.19
N GLN A 37 -0.35 16.46 11.03
CA GLN A 37 -0.07 17.62 11.86
C GLN A 37 -1.12 18.73 11.61
N PRO A 38 -1.62 19.40 12.66
CA PRO A 38 -2.57 20.50 12.52
C PRO A 38 -1.94 21.75 11.89
N LYS A 39 -0.59 21.83 11.88
CA LYS A 39 0.19 22.88 11.25
C LYS A 39 1.41 22.24 10.57
N PRO A 40 1.72 22.62 9.31
CA PRO A 40 2.94 22.16 8.67
C PRO A 40 4.17 22.49 9.51
N SER A 41 5.11 21.55 9.59
CA SER A 41 6.45 21.77 10.13
C SER A 41 7.44 22.02 8.99
N PRO A 42 8.62 22.61 9.25
CA PRO A 42 9.68 22.68 8.26
C PRO A 42 10.03 21.30 7.69
N ASP A 43 10.45 21.27 6.43
CA ASP A 43 10.93 20.05 5.79
C ASP A 43 12.20 19.53 6.45
N PRO A 44 12.34 18.20 6.58
CA PRO A 44 13.54 17.61 7.12
C PRO A 44 14.69 17.83 6.12
N VAL A 45 15.86 18.13 6.65
CA VAL A 45 17.09 18.23 5.82
C VAL A 45 17.98 17.00 5.96
N SER A 46 17.71 16.16 6.97
CA SER A 46 18.40 14.91 7.26
C SER A 46 17.50 14.02 8.13
N PHE A 47 17.82 12.74 8.20
CA PHE A 47 17.25 11.84 9.20
C PHE A 47 17.68 12.22 10.62
N LYS A 48 16.79 11.98 11.59
CA LYS A 48 17.12 12.05 13.02
C LYS A 48 17.95 10.86 13.45
N ASP A 49 17.58 9.69 12.97
CA ASP A 49 18.19 8.40 13.24
C ASP A 49 18.61 7.79 11.89
N PRO A 50 19.81 8.16 11.38
CA PRO A 50 20.31 7.62 10.12
C PRO A 50 20.41 6.10 10.17
N VAL A 51 20.17 5.48 9.03
CA VAL A 51 20.29 4.02 8.87
C VAL A 51 21.76 3.61 9.02
N THR A 52 22.05 2.64 9.91
CA THR A 52 23.43 2.24 10.28
C THR A 52 23.71 0.74 10.19
N ASP A 53 22.70 -0.02 9.83
CA ASP A 53 22.61 -1.48 9.87
C ASP A 53 22.79 -2.13 8.49
N GLN A 54 23.05 -1.35 7.43
CA GLN A 54 23.16 -1.82 6.03
C GLN A 54 24.18 -2.94 5.80
N LYS A 55 25.15 -3.03 6.70
CA LYS A 55 26.21 -4.05 6.69
C LYS A 55 25.72 -5.42 7.15
N TYR A 56 24.62 -5.49 7.90
CA TYR A 56 24.09 -6.75 8.38
C TYR A 56 23.46 -7.52 7.23
N GLN A 57 23.33 -8.83 7.44
CA GLN A 57 22.80 -9.74 6.44
C GLN A 57 21.53 -10.35 7.01
N GLY A 58 20.43 -10.17 6.28
CA GLY A 58 19.15 -10.76 6.62
C GLY A 58 19.24 -12.28 6.62
N ILE A 59 18.39 -12.90 7.42
CA ILE A 59 18.22 -14.34 7.36
C ILE A 59 17.57 -14.74 6.03
N ALA A 60 18.19 -15.68 5.31
CA ALA A 60 17.72 -16.14 4.01
C ALA A 60 16.69 -17.28 4.12
N LYS A 61 15.73 -17.14 5.04
CA LYS A 61 14.66 -18.12 5.29
C LYS A 61 13.37 -17.38 5.55
N VAL A 62 12.26 -18.01 5.18
CA VAL A 62 10.94 -17.51 5.57
C VAL A 62 10.80 -17.46 7.09
N GLU A 63 10.02 -16.50 7.55
CA GLU A 63 9.68 -16.28 8.96
C GLU A 63 8.20 -16.62 9.24
N PRO A 64 7.83 -16.97 10.49
CA PRO A 64 6.45 -17.25 10.83
C PRO A 64 5.52 -16.07 10.53
N VAL A 65 4.34 -16.36 9.99
CA VAL A 65 3.29 -15.36 9.81
C VAL A 65 2.45 -15.31 11.09
N PRO A 66 2.30 -14.15 11.75
CA PRO A 66 1.47 -14.04 12.95
C PRO A 66 -0.01 -14.22 12.60
N PRO A 67 -0.83 -14.82 13.49
CA PRO A 67 -2.28 -14.83 13.30
C PRO A 67 -2.84 -13.39 13.42
N PRO A 68 -3.93 -13.05 12.72
CA PRO A 68 -4.59 -11.76 12.86
C PRO A 68 -5.28 -11.67 14.22
N ALA A 69 -5.59 -10.46 14.64
CA ALA A 69 -6.41 -10.16 15.79
C ALA A 69 -7.71 -11.00 15.77
N GLY A 70 -7.97 -11.68 16.89
CA GLY A 70 -9.13 -12.56 17.04
C GLY A 70 -9.07 -13.89 16.26
N GLY A 71 -7.99 -14.15 15.50
CA GLY A 71 -7.80 -15.43 14.80
C GLY A 71 -8.82 -15.70 13.69
N ALA A 72 -9.47 -14.67 13.15
CA ALA A 72 -10.44 -14.81 12.07
C ALA A 72 -9.78 -15.39 10.81
N VAL A 73 -10.49 -16.27 10.10
CA VAL A 73 -10.04 -16.78 8.80
C VAL A 73 -9.96 -15.63 7.79
N GLU A 74 -10.98 -14.78 7.77
CA GLU A 74 -10.94 -13.51 7.06
C GLU A 74 -10.94 -12.35 8.06
N PRO A 75 -9.75 -11.80 8.38
CA PRO A 75 -9.67 -10.61 9.20
C PRO A 75 -10.03 -9.38 8.32
N ILE A 76 -10.94 -8.54 8.81
CA ILE A 76 -11.52 -7.43 8.07
C ILE A 76 -11.34 -6.14 8.86
N VAL A 77 -10.96 -5.06 8.17
CA VAL A 77 -11.11 -3.68 8.64
C VAL A 77 -11.91 -2.89 7.63
N THR A 78 -12.78 -2.00 8.09
CA THR A 78 -13.52 -1.09 7.22
C THR A 78 -12.90 0.30 7.22
N LEU A 79 -13.07 1.03 6.11
CA LEU A 79 -12.70 2.45 6.04
C LEU A 79 -13.42 3.27 7.12
N GLU A 80 -14.67 2.92 7.42
CA GLU A 80 -15.45 3.53 8.51
C GLU A 80 -14.74 3.40 9.86
N GLN A 81 -14.27 2.19 10.20
CA GLN A 81 -13.53 1.96 11.45
C GLN A 81 -12.24 2.79 11.51
N ALA A 82 -11.49 2.84 10.41
CA ALA A 82 -10.22 3.56 10.34
C ALA A 82 -10.35 5.08 10.51
N TYR A 83 -11.52 5.64 10.19
CA TYR A 83 -11.85 7.06 10.41
C TYR A 83 -12.44 7.36 11.80
N GLY A 84 -12.62 6.36 12.66
CA GLY A 84 -13.17 6.54 14.00
C GLY A 84 -14.55 7.21 13.97
N LEU A 85 -14.76 8.25 14.79
CA LEU A 85 -16.04 8.95 14.88
C LEU A 85 -16.47 9.63 13.57
N ALA A 86 -15.53 9.98 12.69
CA ALA A 86 -15.85 10.59 11.40
C ALA A 86 -16.29 9.56 10.35
N GLY A 87 -16.09 8.26 10.59
CA GLY A 87 -16.20 7.20 9.60
C GLY A 87 -17.55 7.13 8.89
N ALA A 88 -18.65 7.15 9.64
CA ALA A 88 -19.99 7.11 9.08
C ALA A 88 -20.25 8.28 8.12
N GLY A 89 -19.75 9.47 8.46
CA GLY A 89 -19.85 10.67 7.63
C GLY A 89 -19.04 10.56 6.34
N VAL A 90 -17.80 10.06 6.45
CA VAL A 90 -16.91 9.84 5.29
C VAL A 90 -17.50 8.81 4.34
N VAL A 91 -17.93 7.65 4.83
CA VAL A 91 -18.53 6.60 4.00
C VAL A 91 -19.79 7.09 3.29
N LYS A 92 -20.65 7.85 3.99
CA LYS A 92 -21.84 8.46 3.38
C LYS A 92 -21.47 9.45 2.29
N ALA A 93 -20.45 10.28 2.48
CA ALA A 93 -20.00 11.24 1.47
C ALA A 93 -19.49 10.54 0.20
N ILE A 94 -18.68 9.48 0.36
CA ILE A 94 -18.19 8.66 -0.76
C ILE A 94 -19.35 8.01 -1.53
N GLN A 95 -20.33 7.44 -0.82
CA GLN A 95 -21.51 6.85 -1.46
C GLN A 95 -22.34 7.88 -2.23
N GLN A 96 -22.50 9.09 -1.69
CA GLN A 96 -23.20 10.19 -2.36
C GLN A 96 -22.45 10.70 -3.60
N ALA A 97 -21.12 10.76 -3.52
CA ALA A 97 -20.23 11.08 -4.63
C ALA A 97 -20.22 9.99 -5.72
N LYS A 98 -20.62 8.76 -5.38
CA LYS A 98 -20.63 7.57 -6.25
C LYS A 98 -19.24 7.16 -6.74
N GLN A 99 -18.20 7.61 -6.04
CA GLN A 99 -16.82 7.39 -6.40
C GLN A 99 -15.97 7.42 -5.13
N ILE A 100 -14.95 6.58 -5.09
CA ILE A 100 -13.85 6.64 -4.14
C ILE A 100 -12.53 6.83 -4.90
N VAL A 101 -11.63 7.63 -4.33
CA VAL A 101 -10.25 7.77 -4.79
C VAL A 101 -9.31 7.34 -3.67
N PHE A 102 -8.21 6.67 -3.98
CA PHE A 102 -7.16 6.35 -3.00
C PHE A 102 -5.79 6.29 -3.66
N HIS A 103 -4.73 6.36 -2.86
CA HIS A 103 -3.36 6.19 -3.34
C HIS A 103 -2.82 4.79 -3.05
N SER A 104 -1.85 4.34 -3.84
CA SER A 104 -1.14 3.07 -3.60
C SER A 104 0.29 3.12 -4.14
N VAL A 105 1.26 2.67 -3.34
CA VAL A 105 2.69 2.55 -3.70
C VAL A 105 3.41 1.76 -2.60
N GLY A 106 4.48 1.05 -2.92
CA GLY A 106 5.39 0.38 -1.98
C GLY A 106 6.78 1.02 -1.98
N ASP A 107 7.68 0.48 -1.17
CA ASP A 107 9.12 0.78 -1.27
C ASP A 107 9.38 2.28 -1.06
N THR A 108 8.80 2.78 0.03
CA THR A 108 8.85 4.22 0.35
C THR A 108 9.99 4.53 1.30
N GLY A 109 10.33 3.60 2.19
CA GLY A 109 11.37 3.80 3.18
C GLY A 109 12.70 4.13 2.54
N SER A 110 13.31 5.23 2.98
CA SER A 110 14.58 5.72 2.41
C SER A 110 15.74 5.47 3.36
N VAL A 111 16.89 5.17 2.76
CA VAL A 111 18.13 4.78 3.45
C VAL A 111 19.23 5.82 3.31
N THR A 112 19.02 6.82 2.44
CA THR A 112 20.00 7.86 2.12
C THR A 112 19.58 9.25 2.61
N GLY A 113 18.29 9.46 2.88
CA GLY A 113 17.73 10.72 3.37
C GLY A 113 16.29 10.95 2.94
N PRO A 114 15.64 12.01 3.45
CA PRO A 114 14.19 12.18 3.30
C PRO A 114 13.74 12.68 1.93
N ASP A 115 14.67 13.11 1.06
CA ASP A 115 14.36 13.94 -0.10
C ASP A 115 13.41 13.26 -1.12
N THR A 116 13.73 12.05 -1.57
CA THR A 116 12.97 11.34 -2.62
C THR A 116 11.58 10.94 -2.12
N GLN A 117 11.51 10.34 -0.93
CA GLN A 117 10.25 9.95 -0.30
C GLN A 117 9.36 11.16 0.00
N SER A 118 9.92 12.27 0.49
CA SER A 118 9.16 13.50 0.77
C SER A 118 8.56 14.10 -0.51
N LEU A 119 9.24 14.03 -1.65
CA LEU A 119 8.71 14.53 -2.91
C LEU A 119 7.48 13.73 -3.39
N VAL A 120 7.51 12.40 -3.24
CA VAL A 120 6.36 11.54 -3.53
C VAL A 120 5.21 11.87 -2.58
N ALA A 121 5.48 11.95 -1.27
CA ALA A 121 4.47 12.28 -0.26
C ALA A 121 3.86 13.67 -0.48
N ASP A 122 4.65 14.67 -0.85
CA ASP A 122 4.18 16.03 -1.15
C ASP A 122 3.25 16.06 -2.35
N LYS A 123 3.57 15.30 -3.40
CA LYS A 123 2.69 15.17 -4.57
C LYS A 123 1.39 14.47 -4.20
N MET A 124 1.44 13.38 -3.42
CA MET A 124 0.23 12.74 -2.88
C MET A 124 -0.62 13.71 -2.04
N VAL A 125 -0.02 14.51 -1.17
CA VAL A 125 -0.75 15.52 -0.36
C VAL A 125 -1.42 16.57 -1.24
N SER A 126 -0.83 16.92 -2.37
CA SER A 126 -1.42 17.88 -3.31
C SER A 126 -2.78 17.44 -3.88
N ASP A 127 -3.06 16.13 -3.93
CA ASP A 127 -4.34 15.57 -4.41
C ASP A 127 -5.49 15.78 -3.41
N PHE A 128 -5.22 16.31 -2.22
CA PHE A 128 -6.28 16.72 -1.28
C PHE A 128 -6.85 18.11 -1.57
N SER A 129 -6.38 18.78 -2.62
CA SER A 129 -6.86 20.10 -3.05
C SER A 129 -7.65 20.08 -4.37
N GLU A 130 -8.25 18.93 -4.70
CA GLU A 130 -9.10 18.80 -5.89
C GLU A 130 -10.33 19.69 -5.85
N ALA A 131 -10.68 20.27 -7.01
CA ALA A 131 -11.85 21.14 -7.14
C ALA A 131 -13.16 20.37 -6.94
N ASN A 132 -13.18 19.10 -7.32
CA ASN A 132 -14.31 18.20 -7.12
C ASN A 132 -14.04 17.34 -5.87
N PRO A 133 -14.88 17.42 -4.82
CA PRO A 133 -14.72 16.60 -3.63
C PRO A 133 -14.72 15.09 -3.89
N ALA A 134 -15.34 14.62 -4.98
CA ALA A 134 -15.34 13.19 -5.35
C ALA A 134 -13.96 12.69 -5.85
N ASP A 135 -13.06 13.61 -6.21
CA ASP A 135 -11.72 13.31 -6.70
C ASP A 135 -10.65 13.35 -5.59
N VAL A 136 -11.04 13.76 -4.37
CA VAL A 136 -10.16 13.80 -3.20
C VAL A 136 -9.90 12.37 -2.67
N PRO A 137 -8.63 11.97 -2.45
CA PRO A 137 -8.27 10.67 -1.92
C PRO A 137 -8.85 10.42 -0.52
N SER A 138 -9.27 9.18 -0.26
CA SER A 138 -9.88 8.74 1.00
C SER A 138 -8.92 7.91 1.87
N PHE A 139 -7.85 7.37 1.32
CA PHE A 139 -6.80 6.65 2.06
C PHE A 139 -5.57 6.42 1.18
N PHE A 140 -4.48 5.95 1.80
CA PHE A 140 -3.31 5.40 1.14
C PHE A 140 -3.17 3.91 1.50
N PHE A 141 -3.03 3.04 0.50
CA PHE A 141 -2.72 1.63 0.67
C PHE A 141 -1.25 1.35 0.29
N HIS A 142 -0.39 1.19 1.29
CA HIS A 142 1.03 0.95 1.13
C HIS A 142 1.30 -0.51 0.74
N LEU A 143 2.13 -0.74 -0.28
CA LEU A 143 2.38 -2.07 -0.86
C LEU A 143 3.59 -2.78 -0.24
N GLY A 144 3.90 -2.51 1.03
CA GLY A 144 5.07 -3.07 1.73
C GLY A 144 6.35 -2.27 1.54
N ASP A 145 7.35 -2.64 2.35
CA ASP A 145 8.63 -1.95 2.50
C ASP A 145 8.46 -0.49 2.93
N VAL A 146 7.81 -0.36 4.08
CA VAL A 146 7.61 0.90 4.76
C VAL A 146 8.93 1.36 5.38
N VAL A 147 9.69 0.45 5.96
CA VAL A 147 10.95 0.74 6.65
C VAL A 147 12.07 -0.19 6.21
N TYR A 148 13.16 0.40 5.73
CA TYR A 148 14.42 -0.27 5.42
C TYR A 148 15.44 -0.08 6.56
N TYR A 149 16.39 -1.00 6.77
CA TYR A 149 16.57 -2.25 6.01
C TYR A 149 15.95 -3.48 6.69
N PHE A 150 15.74 -3.44 8.02
CA PHE A 150 15.25 -4.59 8.79
C PHE A 150 13.95 -4.27 9.55
N GLY A 151 13.16 -3.30 9.06
CA GLY A 151 11.86 -2.97 9.66
C GLY A 151 11.96 -2.45 11.09
N GLU A 152 13.14 -1.98 11.51
CA GLU A 152 13.42 -1.66 12.91
C GLU A 152 12.64 -0.42 13.39
N SER A 153 12.18 -0.48 14.64
CA SER A 153 11.47 0.60 15.34
C SER A 153 12.15 1.96 15.20
N THR A 154 13.48 1.97 15.26
CA THR A 154 14.27 3.21 15.33
C THR A 154 14.18 4.05 14.05
N TYR A 155 13.81 3.46 12.92
CA TYR A 155 13.73 4.18 11.65
C TYR A 155 12.31 4.61 11.27
N TYR A 156 11.29 4.16 12.01
CA TYR A 156 9.89 4.52 11.72
C TYR A 156 9.64 6.02 11.78
N TYR A 157 10.34 6.75 12.65
CA TYR A 157 10.22 8.21 12.69
C TYR A 157 10.56 8.79 11.31
N ASP A 158 11.76 8.52 10.81
CA ASP A 158 12.30 9.13 9.60
C ASP A 158 11.75 8.56 8.30
N GLN A 159 11.38 7.27 8.28
CA GLN A 159 10.94 6.58 7.07
C GLN A 159 9.42 6.43 6.97
N PHE A 160 8.66 6.74 8.01
CA PHE A 160 7.20 6.63 7.95
C PHE A 160 6.46 7.84 8.54
N PHE A 161 6.68 8.16 9.82
CA PHE A 161 5.91 9.23 10.46
C PHE A 161 6.24 10.61 9.90
N GLU A 162 7.52 10.89 9.66
CA GLU A 162 8.01 12.17 9.18
C GLU A 162 7.57 12.46 7.73
N PRO A 163 7.76 11.56 6.74
CA PRO A 163 7.42 11.83 5.35
C PRO A 163 5.90 12.01 5.16
N TYR A 164 5.10 11.22 5.88
CA TYR A 164 3.64 11.26 5.82
C TYR A 164 2.99 12.12 6.90
N ARG A 165 3.74 13.01 7.57
CA ARG A 165 3.23 13.88 8.65
C ARG A 165 2.08 14.81 8.22
N ASP A 166 2.02 15.14 6.93
CA ASP A 166 1.00 16.03 6.36
C ASP A 166 -0.07 15.27 5.56
N TYR A 167 0.03 13.94 5.41
CA TYR A 167 -0.96 13.13 4.68
C TYR A 167 -2.27 12.99 5.49
N PRO A 168 -3.40 13.60 5.09
CA PRO A 168 -4.54 13.84 5.98
C PRO A 168 -5.58 12.71 6.00
N ALA A 169 -5.20 11.46 5.68
CA ALA A 169 -6.11 10.32 5.62
C ALA A 169 -5.48 9.05 6.26
N PRO A 170 -6.29 8.00 6.51
CA PRO A 170 -5.79 6.71 6.93
C PRO A 170 -4.75 6.16 5.95
N ILE A 171 -3.75 5.47 6.50
CA ILE A 171 -2.79 4.66 5.76
C ILE A 171 -3.02 3.22 6.17
N PHE A 172 -3.16 2.31 5.22
CA PHE A 172 -3.17 0.87 5.43
C PHE A 172 -1.92 0.30 4.77
N ALA A 173 -1.40 -0.83 5.24
CA ALA A 173 -0.22 -1.43 4.63
C ALA A 173 -0.29 -2.95 4.61
N ILE A 174 0.18 -3.58 3.53
CA ILE A 174 0.76 -4.91 3.66
C ILE A 174 2.23 -4.76 4.05
N ALA A 175 2.82 -5.76 4.72
CA ALA A 175 4.25 -5.78 4.99
C ALA A 175 5.01 -6.28 3.75
N GLY A 176 6.18 -5.71 3.48
CA GLY A 176 7.16 -6.22 2.53
C GLY A 176 8.24 -7.07 3.20
N ASN A 177 9.25 -7.50 2.45
CA ASN A 177 10.34 -8.30 3.02
C ASN A 177 11.17 -7.47 4.00
N HIS A 178 11.44 -6.20 3.71
CA HIS A 178 12.22 -5.34 4.59
C HIS A 178 11.51 -5.02 5.91
N ASP A 179 10.17 -5.04 5.93
CA ASP A 179 9.40 -4.84 7.18
C ASP A 179 9.48 -6.03 8.15
N GLY A 180 9.84 -7.22 7.64
CA GLY A 180 9.84 -8.47 8.41
C GLY A 180 11.20 -9.15 8.56
N VAL A 181 12.17 -8.84 7.70
CA VAL A 181 13.50 -9.46 7.72
C VAL A 181 14.26 -9.08 8.99
N VAL A 182 14.92 -10.07 9.59
CA VAL A 182 15.80 -9.90 10.76
C VAL A 182 17.19 -10.42 10.44
N TYR A 183 18.17 -10.09 11.28
CA TYR A 183 19.54 -10.63 11.20
C TYR A 183 19.87 -11.54 12.41
N PRO A 184 20.93 -12.37 12.38
CA PRO A 184 21.17 -13.40 13.41
C PRO A 184 21.26 -12.94 14.88
N ASN A 185 21.48 -11.65 15.13
CA ASN A 185 21.53 -11.07 16.48
C ASN A 185 20.61 -9.85 16.60
N ASP A 186 19.57 -9.80 15.79
CA ASP A 186 18.57 -8.76 15.85
C ASP A 186 17.87 -8.80 17.22
N PRO A 187 17.81 -7.67 17.95
CA PRO A 187 17.14 -7.62 19.23
C PRO A 187 15.61 -7.75 19.13
N ALA A 188 15.02 -7.50 17.95
CA ALA A 188 13.59 -7.54 17.72
C ALA A 188 13.18 -8.82 16.95
N PRO A 189 11.99 -9.38 17.23
CA PRO A 189 11.43 -10.42 16.38
C PRO A 189 10.95 -9.83 15.03
N THR A 190 10.77 -10.71 14.04
CA THR A 190 10.16 -10.35 12.75
C THR A 190 8.86 -9.57 12.93
N LEU A 191 8.65 -8.53 12.11
CA LEU A 191 7.44 -7.69 12.06
C LEU A 191 7.13 -6.89 13.35
N ASP A 192 7.98 -6.87 14.38
CA ASP A 192 7.64 -6.28 15.68
C ASP A 192 7.14 -4.83 15.57
N ALA A 193 7.89 -3.99 14.86
CA ALA A 193 7.50 -2.59 14.66
C ALA A 193 6.34 -2.42 13.68
N PHE A 194 6.22 -3.28 12.68
CA PHE A 194 5.08 -3.27 11.77
C PHE A 194 3.78 -3.57 12.52
N LEU A 195 3.77 -4.62 13.35
CA LEU A 195 2.61 -4.99 14.16
C LEU A 195 2.24 -3.87 15.13
N ARG A 196 3.22 -3.22 15.77
CA ARG A 196 2.99 -2.11 16.70
C ARG A 196 2.37 -0.89 16.02
N ASN A 197 2.87 -0.51 14.84
CA ASN A 197 2.49 0.73 14.18
C ASN A 197 1.24 0.59 13.30
N PHE A 198 1.08 -0.56 12.63
CA PHE A 198 -0.03 -0.77 11.71
C PHE A 198 -1.18 -1.59 12.30
N CYS A 199 -0.88 -2.52 13.22
CA CYS A 199 -1.84 -3.51 13.73
C CYS A 199 -2.22 -3.27 15.20
N SER A 200 -2.28 -2.02 15.65
CA SER A 200 -2.71 -1.68 17.00
C SER A 200 -4.19 -2.01 17.20
N ALA A 201 -4.58 -2.39 18.43
CA ALA A 201 -5.98 -2.68 18.74
C ALA A 201 -6.88 -1.43 18.61
N THR A 202 -6.35 -0.26 18.95
CA THR A 202 -6.99 1.05 18.77
C THR A 202 -5.97 2.09 18.31
N ALA A 203 -6.45 3.21 17.76
CA ALA A 203 -5.58 4.31 17.36
C ALA A 203 -4.94 4.95 18.60
N ALA A 204 -3.61 4.88 18.70
CA ALA A 204 -2.86 5.38 19.85
C ALA A 204 -1.60 6.12 19.38
N GLN A 205 -0.96 6.86 20.29
CA GLN A 205 0.37 7.41 20.01
C GLN A 205 1.39 6.28 19.96
N SER A 206 2.22 6.27 18.92
CA SER A 206 3.32 5.31 18.81
C SER A 206 4.55 5.83 19.55
N PRO A 207 5.32 4.99 20.25
CA PRO A 207 6.66 5.37 20.70
C PRO A 207 7.59 5.78 19.54
N ASP A 208 7.29 5.33 18.32
CA ASP A 208 8.11 5.57 17.12
C ASP A 208 7.74 6.86 16.38
N SER A 209 6.64 7.54 16.75
CA SER A 209 6.24 8.80 16.09
C SER A 209 7.02 10.02 16.61
N GLY A 210 7.81 9.85 17.67
CA GLY A 210 8.48 10.95 18.35
C GLY A 210 7.45 11.97 18.86
N ASN A 211 7.52 13.21 18.37
CA ASN A 211 6.55 14.26 18.69
C ASN A 211 5.44 14.41 17.64
N LEU A 212 5.39 13.52 16.66
CA LEU A 212 4.39 13.59 15.61
C LEU A 212 3.04 13.04 16.09
N LEU A 213 1.94 13.69 15.67
CA LEU A 213 0.62 13.40 16.20
C LEU A 213 -0.09 12.24 15.52
N ARG A 214 0.38 11.81 14.32
CA ARG A 214 -0.21 10.68 13.61
C ARG A 214 -0.24 9.47 14.54
N THR A 215 -1.44 8.93 14.74
CA THR A 215 -1.64 7.74 15.56
C THR A 215 -1.30 6.46 14.78
N THR A 216 -1.09 5.37 15.51
CA THR A 216 -1.04 4.02 14.95
C THR A 216 -2.31 3.67 14.18
N MET A 217 -2.20 2.69 13.29
CA MET A 217 -3.33 2.16 12.53
C MET A 217 -3.90 0.93 13.23
N ILE A 218 -5.05 0.49 12.73
CA ILE A 218 -5.89 -0.52 13.37
C ILE A 218 -6.19 -1.72 12.47
N GLN A 219 -5.33 -1.98 11.47
CA GLN A 219 -5.56 -3.14 10.61
C GLN A 219 -5.39 -4.42 11.44
N PRO A 220 -6.16 -5.49 11.17
CA PRO A 220 -6.26 -6.62 12.10
C PRO A 220 -5.05 -7.57 12.02
N GLY A 221 -4.09 -7.34 11.14
CA GLY A 221 -2.89 -8.17 10.98
C GLY A 221 -2.12 -7.82 9.72
N VAL A 222 -1.10 -8.62 9.41
CA VAL A 222 -0.25 -8.43 8.21
C VAL A 222 -0.90 -8.92 6.91
N TYR A 223 -2.02 -9.63 7.03
CA TYR A 223 -2.90 -9.98 5.92
C TYR A 223 -4.35 -9.71 6.36
N PHE A 224 -5.14 -9.09 5.48
CA PHE A 224 -6.50 -8.65 5.80
C PHE A 224 -7.28 -8.20 4.57
N THR A 225 -8.61 -8.15 4.71
CA THR A 225 -9.50 -7.45 3.79
C THR A 225 -9.72 -6.02 4.28
N LEU A 226 -9.40 -5.03 3.46
CA LEU A 226 -9.92 -3.67 3.61
C LEU A 226 -11.25 -3.56 2.86
N GLU A 227 -12.29 -3.12 3.56
CA GLU A 227 -13.58 -2.77 2.95
C GLU A 227 -13.81 -1.26 2.91
N ALA A 228 -14.09 -0.74 1.73
CA ALA A 228 -14.53 0.62 1.51
C ALA A 228 -15.69 0.65 0.51
N PRO A 229 -16.44 1.76 0.39
CA PRO A 229 -17.41 1.88 -0.68
C PRO A 229 -16.74 1.65 -2.04
N PHE A 230 -17.39 0.87 -2.90
CA PHE A 230 -16.94 0.52 -4.27
C PHE A 230 -15.69 -0.36 -4.37
N VAL A 231 -14.92 -0.62 -3.31
CA VAL A 231 -13.67 -1.40 -3.42
C VAL A 231 -13.42 -2.31 -2.21
N ARG A 232 -12.92 -3.51 -2.49
CA ARG A 232 -12.30 -4.43 -1.50
C ARG A 232 -10.87 -4.69 -1.89
N ILE A 233 -9.95 -4.52 -0.95
CA ILE A 233 -8.53 -4.83 -1.13
C ILE A 233 -8.17 -6.02 -0.24
N LEU A 234 -7.71 -7.11 -0.85
CA LEU A 234 -7.31 -8.34 -0.18
C LEU A 234 -5.78 -8.32 -0.06
N GLY A 235 -5.28 -7.86 1.10
CA GLY A 235 -3.85 -7.74 1.39
C GLY A 235 -3.25 -9.05 1.88
N LEU A 236 -2.14 -9.45 1.28
CA LEU A 236 -1.34 -10.64 1.62
C LEU A 236 0.05 -10.23 2.07
N TYR A 237 0.64 -11.01 2.98
CA TYR A 237 2.04 -10.88 3.38
C TYR A 237 2.88 -11.97 2.71
N SER A 238 3.77 -11.55 1.80
CA SER A 238 4.61 -12.43 0.97
C SER A 238 5.95 -12.84 1.61
N ASN A 239 6.12 -12.61 2.91
CA ASN A 239 7.27 -13.02 3.71
C ASN A 239 8.59 -12.27 3.41
N VAL A 240 9.69 -12.71 4.02
CA VAL A 240 10.96 -11.96 4.18
C VAL A 240 12.08 -12.34 3.21
N LEU A 241 11.83 -13.30 2.31
CA LEU A 241 12.83 -13.62 1.29
C LEU A 241 13.03 -12.41 0.37
N GLU A 242 14.22 -12.29 -0.20
CA GLU A 242 14.46 -11.32 -1.26
C GLU A 242 13.66 -11.67 -2.51
N ASP A 243 13.68 -12.95 -2.89
CA ASP A 243 12.83 -13.50 -3.95
C ASP A 243 12.81 -15.04 -3.79
N PRO A 244 11.76 -15.73 -4.26
CA PRO A 244 10.44 -15.19 -4.57
C PRO A 244 9.61 -14.95 -3.29
N GLY A 245 8.49 -14.26 -3.43
CA GLY A 245 7.49 -14.16 -2.35
C GLY A 245 6.80 -15.50 -2.08
N VAL A 246 6.44 -15.74 -0.81
CA VAL A 246 5.79 -16.99 -0.36
C VAL A 246 4.64 -16.68 0.59
N ILE A 247 3.45 -17.24 0.33
CA ILE A 247 2.23 -17.00 1.13
C ILE A 247 1.62 -18.28 1.73
N SER A 248 2.21 -19.45 1.48
CA SER A 248 1.61 -20.74 1.83
C SER A 248 2.61 -21.70 2.44
N GLY A 249 2.11 -22.85 2.91
CA GLY A 249 2.93 -23.98 3.33
C GLY A 249 3.53 -24.77 2.16
N GLU A 250 3.38 -24.31 0.91
CA GLU A 250 3.89 -24.94 -0.32
C GLU A 250 3.59 -26.44 -0.39
N ASN A 251 2.32 -26.81 -0.14
CA ASN A 251 1.85 -28.20 -0.09
C ASN A 251 2.60 -29.08 0.93
N GLY A 252 3.03 -28.50 2.05
CA GLY A 252 3.73 -29.20 3.13
C GLY A 252 5.24 -29.30 2.94
N GLN A 253 5.80 -28.66 1.91
CA GLN A 253 7.26 -28.52 1.74
C GLN A 253 7.84 -27.44 2.66
N ASN A 254 7.03 -26.47 3.06
CA ASN A 254 7.42 -25.44 4.02
C ASN A 254 7.09 -25.90 5.45
N THR A 255 8.04 -25.76 6.37
CA THR A 255 7.89 -26.15 7.78
C THR A 255 7.64 -24.96 8.72
N VAL A 256 7.76 -23.73 8.20
CA VAL A 256 7.56 -22.48 8.95
C VAL A 256 6.18 -21.90 8.65
N LEU A 257 5.76 -21.97 7.39
CA LEU A 257 4.50 -21.45 6.89
C LEU A 257 3.42 -22.52 6.83
N ASP A 258 2.18 -22.09 7.01
CA ASP A 258 0.99 -22.89 6.77
C ASP A 258 0.11 -22.25 5.69
N ASN A 259 -1.07 -22.83 5.44
CA ASN A 259 -2.00 -22.36 4.42
C ASN A 259 -3.01 -21.31 4.92
N ARG A 260 -2.74 -20.59 6.04
CA ARG A 260 -3.70 -19.63 6.60
C ARG A 260 -4.04 -18.49 5.63
N GLN A 261 -3.07 -17.99 4.88
CA GLN A 261 -3.31 -16.91 3.92
C GLN A 261 -4.06 -17.42 2.67
N ILE A 262 -3.86 -18.68 2.29
CA ILE A 262 -4.67 -19.34 1.24
C ILE A 262 -6.12 -19.51 1.70
N ALA A 263 -6.32 -19.92 2.95
CA ALA A 263 -7.65 -20.04 3.55
C ALA A 263 -8.35 -18.67 3.63
N PHE A 264 -7.62 -17.63 4.06
CA PHE A 264 -8.06 -16.24 4.03
C PHE A 264 -8.51 -15.80 2.64
N LEU A 265 -7.61 -15.87 1.65
CA LEU A 265 -7.89 -15.38 0.30
C LEU A 265 -9.09 -16.10 -0.31
N THR A 266 -9.15 -17.43 -0.14
CA THR A 266 -10.28 -18.24 -0.60
C THR A 266 -11.60 -17.84 0.08
N ALA A 267 -11.57 -17.59 1.39
CA ALA A 267 -12.75 -17.17 2.14
C ALA A 267 -13.25 -15.79 1.70
N ALA A 268 -12.35 -14.82 1.56
CA ALA A 268 -12.66 -13.46 1.11
C ALA A 268 -13.25 -13.44 -0.30
N LEU A 269 -12.67 -14.19 -1.24
CA LEU A 269 -13.18 -14.30 -2.61
C LEU A 269 -14.54 -15.03 -2.67
N LYS A 270 -14.75 -16.06 -1.83
CA LYS A 270 -16.08 -16.69 -1.69
C LYS A 270 -17.11 -15.72 -1.12
N ARG A 271 -16.71 -14.84 -0.21
CA ARG A 271 -17.59 -13.81 0.36
C ARG A 271 -17.97 -12.73 -0.66
N VAL A 272 -17.01 -12.29 -1.49
CA VAL A 272 -17.29 -11.43 -2.66
C VAL A 272 -18.41 -12.04 -3.52
N LYS A 273 -18.32 -13.34 -3.81
CA LYS A 273 -19.33 -14.06 -4.59
C LYS A 273 -20.69 -14.16 -3.88
N SER A 274 -20.71 -14.56 -2.61
CA SER A 274 -21.96 -14.80 -1.87
C SER A 274 -22.75 -13.52 -1.65
N GLU A 275 -22.06 -12.41 -1.41
CA GLU A 275 -22.67 -11.09 -1.24
C GLU A 275 -22.99 -10.42 -2.58
N LYS A 276 -22.57 -11.01 -3.71
CA LYS A 276 -22.67 -10.42 -5.04
C LYS A 276 -22.08 -9.01 -5.08
N PHE A 277 -20.93 -8.86 -4.44
CA PHE A 277 -20.25 -7.57 -4.37
C PHE A 277 -19.91 -7.09 -5.79
N SER A 278 -20.41 -5.91 -6.15
CA SER A 278 -20.31 -5.35 -7.51
C SER A 278 -19.22 -4.28 -7.65
N GLY A 279 -18.45 -4.04 -6.60
CA GLY A 279 -17.31 -3.12 -6.62
C GLY A 279 -16.03 -3.79 -7.13
N ALA A 280 -14.95 -2.99 -7.19
CA ALA A 280 -13.64 -3.47 -7.54
C ALA A 280 -13.07 -4.39 -6.45
N VAL A 281 -12.32 -5.40 -6.88
CA VAL A 281 -11.63 -6.35 -6.01
C VAL A 281 -10.17 -6.32 -6.41
N ILE A 282 -9.30 -5.95 -5.49
CA ILE A 282 -7.86 -5.87 -5.70
C ILE A 282 -7.19 -6.89 -4.80
N ILE A 283 -6.21 -7.63 -5.31
CA ILE A 283 -5.26 -8.38 -4.47
C ILE A 283 -4.00 -7.53 -4.34
N ALA A 284 -3.55 -7.28 -3.12
CA ALA A 284 -2.29 -6.58 -2.86
C ALA A 284 -1.30 -7.54 -2.23
N VAL A 285 -0.10 -7.66 -2.81
CA VAL A 285 0.98 -8.54 -2.35
C VAL A 285 2.32 -7.91 -2.71
N HIS A 286 3.24 -7.81 -1.76
CA HIS A 286 4.45 -7.01 -1.93
C HIS A 286 5.33 -7.53 -3.06
N HIS A 287 5.75 -8.80 -3.01
CA HIS A 287 6.48 -9.43 -4.10
C HIS A 287 5.59 -9.54 -5.35
N PRO A 288 6.07 -9.12 -6.53
CA PRO A 288 5.28 -9.17 -7.74
C PRO A 288 5.19 -10.59 -8.32
N PRO A 289 4.01 -11.01 -8.78
CA PRO A 289 3.88 -12.20 -9.63
C PRO A 289 4.72 -12.09 -10.92
N PHE A 290 4.83 -10.88 -11.49
CA PHE A 290 5.59 -10.59 -12.69
C PHE A 290 6.44 -9.33 -12.51
N THR A 291 7.71 -9.40 -12.88
CA THR A 291 8.59 -8.22 -12.98
C THR A 291 9.61 -8.44 -14.10
N GLY A 292 9.93 -7.36 -14.81
CA GLY A 292 11.01 -7.28 -15.80
C GLY A 292 12.24 -6.55 -15.28
N GLY A 293 12.29 -6.23 -13.98
CA GLY A 293 13.40 -5.55 -13.32
C GLY A 293 14.68 -6.38 -13.26
N VAL A 294 15.84 -5.72 -13.20
CA VAL A 294 17.16 -6.37 -13.14
C VAL A 294 17.49 -6.98 -11.78
N GLU A 295 16.99 -6.38 -10.71
CA GLU A 295 17.31 -6.75 -9.32
C GLU A 295 16.45 -7.92 -8.83
N HIS A 296 15.14 -7.89 -9.11
CA HIS A 296 14.19 -8.84 -8.55
C HIS A 296 13.60 -9.83 -9.56
N GLY A 297 13.07 -10.94 -9.05
CA GLY A 297 12.40 -12.00 -9.78
C GLY A 297 10.87 -11.98 -9.63
N GLY A 298 10.17 -12.62 -10.57
CA GLY A 298 8.74 -12.89 -10.41
C GLY A 298 8.49 -14.03 -9.41
N SER A 299 7.27 -14.09 -8.86
CA SER A 299 6.88 -15.08 -7.85
C SER A 299 5.87 -16.12 -8.39
N PRO A 300 6.29 -17.10 -9.21
CA PRO A 300 5.36 -17.99 -9.93
C PRO A 300 4.60 -18.98 -9.04
N LEU A 301 5.20 -19.47 -7.95
CA LEU A 301 4.50 -20.37 -7.01
C LEU A 301 3.44 -19.62 -6.20
N MET A 302 3.75 -18.42 -5.73
CA MET A 302 2.78 -17.52 -5.10
C MET A 302 1.64 -17.14 -6.06
N LEU A 303 1.95 -16.92 -7.34
CA LEU A 303 0.90 -16.72 -8.36
C LEU A 303 0.00 -17.96 -8.50
N ALA A 304 0.58 -19.16 -8.50
CA ALA A 304 -0.20 -20.40 -8.57
C ALA A 304 -1.12 -20.57 -7.35
N ASP A 305 -0.66 -20.18 -6.16
CA ASP A 305 -1.46 -20.15 -4.94
C ASP A 305 -2.64 -19.17 -5.04
N ILE A 306 -2.39 -17.94 -5.54
CA ILE A 306 -3.42 -16.93 -5.79
C ILE A 306 -4.45 -17.44 -6.83
N ASP A 307 -3.97 -17.99 -7.95
CA ASP A 307 -4.81 -18.58 -9.00
C ASP A 307 -5.65 -19.74 -8.47
N GLY A 308 -5.08 -20.56 -7.58
CA GLY A 308 -5.76 -21.66 -6.90
C GLY A 308 -6.92 -21.17 -6.04
N ALA A 309 -6.70 -20.12 -5.23
CA ALA A 309 -7.75 -19.50 -4.43
C ALA A 309 -8.86 -18.87 -5.32
N CYS A 310 -8.48 -18.16 -6.39
CA CYS A 310 -9.42 -17.59 -7.36
C CYS A 310 -10.28 -18.66 -8.03
N THR A 311 -9.65 -19.76 -8.46
CA THR A 311 -10.33 -20.91 -9.05
C THR A 311 -11.28 -21.57 -8.06
N ALA A 312 -10.85 -21.79 -6.81
CA ALA A 312 -11.66 -22.40 -5.76
C ALA A 312 -12.88 -21.55 -5.36
N ALA A 313 -12.77 -20.23 -5.43
CA ALA A 313 -13.90 -19.32 -5.21
C ALA A 313 -14.79 -19.14 -6.46
N GLY A 314 -14.20 -19.29 -7.65
CA GLY A 314 -14.81 -18.92 -8.92
C GLY A 314 -14.98 -17.40 -9.05
N VAL A 315 -14.03 -16.63 -8.51
CA VAL A 315 -13.93 -15.17 -8.57
C VAL A 315 -12.48 -14.81 -8.85
N TRP A 316 -12.25 -13.91 -9.79
CA TRP A 316 -10.94 -13.35 -10.10
C TRP A 316 -10.91 -11.87 -9.72
N PRO A 317 -9.75 -11.31 -9.32
CA PRO A 317 -9.66 -9.89 -9.01
C PRO A 317 -9.77 -9.04 -10.27
N HIS A 318 -10.05 -7.75 -10.07
CA HIS A 318 -10.01 -6.73 -11.12
C HIS A 318 -8.60 -6.20 -11.35
N ALA A 319 -7.71 -6.24 -10.34
CA ALA A 319 -6.29 -5.96 -10.48
C ALA A 319 -5.46 -6.63 -9.37
N VAL A 320 -4.16 -6.76 -9.60
CA VAL A 320 -3.17 -7.17 -8.59
C VAL A 320 -2.11 -6.09 -8.46
N PHE A 321 -1.86 -5.61 -7.25
CA PHE A 321 -0.86 -4.56 -6.96
C PHE A 321 0.30 -5.11 -6.11
N SER A 322 1.51 -4.68 -6.47
CA SER A 322 2.77 -5.09 -5.84
C SER A 322 3.79 -3.96 -5.76
N GLY A 323 4.78 -4.10 -4.89
CA GLY A 323 5.94 -3.23 -4.77
C GLY A 323 7.21 -3.98 -5.19
N HIS A 324 8.23 -3.97 -4.33
CA HIS A 324 9.47 -4.76 -4.31
C HIS A 324 10.45 -4.41 -5.43
N ALA A 325 10.02 -4.49 -6.68
CA ALA A 325 10.86 -4.00 -7.77
C ALA A 325 10.80 -2.47 -7.79
N HIS A 326 11.96 -1.81 -7.62
CA HIS A 326 12.05 -0.36 -7.41
C HIS A 326 11.81 0.47 -8.67
N ASN A 327 10.65 0.30 -9.31
CA ASN A 327 10.20 1.01 -10.50
C ASN A 327 8.67 0.86 -10.66
N TYR A 328 8.15 1.40 -11.75
CA TYR A 328 6.76 1.19 -12.18
C TYR A 328 6.69 0.21 -13.35
N GLN A 329 5.78 -0.76 -13.28
CA GLN A 329 5.49 -1.67 -14.38
C GLN A 329 4.00 -2.00 -14.41
N ARG A 330 3.40 -2.06 -15.60
CA ARG A 330 2.04 -2.52 -15.79
C ARG A 330 1.98 -3.64 -16.81
N TYR A 331 1.40 -4.75 -16.39
CA TYR A 331 1.09 -5.90 -17.23
C TYR A 331 -0.41 -6.07 -17.36
N THR A 332 -0.86 -6.65 -18.47
CA THR A 332 -2.21 -7.24 -18.58
C THR A 332 -2.06 -8.75 -18.71
N ARG A 333 -2.67 -9.50 -17.78
CA ARG A 333 -2.82 -10.96 -17.88
C ARG A 333 -4.25 -11.30 -18.30
N THR A 334 -4.40 -12.19 -19.27
CA THR A 334 -5.70 -12.74 -19.68
C THR A 334 -5.91 -14.12 -19.09
N VAL A 335 -6.96 -14.29 -18.29
CA VAL A 335 -7.36 -15.57 -17.71
C VAL A 335 -8.86 -15.77 -17.91
N ASN A 336 -9.28 -16.88 -18.50
CA ASN A 336 -10.71 -17.17 -18.77
C ASN A 336 -11.45 -16.03 -19.49
N LYS A 337 -10.77 -15.34 -20.43
CA LYS A 337 -11.23 -14.13 -21.16
C LYS A 337 -11.34 -12.85 -20.31
N LEU A 338 -11.06 -12.91 -19.01
CA LEU A 338 -10.93 -11.73 -18.15
C LEU A 338 -9.56 -11.11 -18.36
N GLN A 339 -9.48 -9.79 -18.49
CA GLN A 339 -8.23 -9.05 -18.52
C GLN A 339 -7.98 -8.46 -17.14
N ILE A 340 -6.82 -8.76 -16.56
CA ILE A 340 -6.46 -8.37 -15.19
C ILE A 340 -5.14 -7.62 -15.25
N PRO A 341 -5.11 -6.32 -14.91
CA PRO A 341 -3.86 -5.61 -14.72
C PRO A 341 -3.08 -6.14 -13.52
N PHE A 342 -1.80 -6.41 -13.72
CA PHE A 342 -0.83 -6.66 -12.66
C PHE A 342 0.12 -5.46 -12.65
N ILE A 343 0.15 -4.71 -11.55
CA ILE A 343 0.87 -3.45 -11.45
C ILE A 343 1.93 -3.55 -10.35
N VAL A 344 3.17 -3.27 -10.75
CA VAL A 344 4.31 -3.05 -9.86
C VAL A 344 4.44 -1.54 -9.65
N ALA A 345 4.41 -1.10 -8.41
CA ALA A 345 4.57 0.28 -8.00
C ALA A 345 5.50 0.35 -6.78
N GLY A 346 6.74 -0.13 -6.94
CA GLY A 346 7.80 -0.04 -5.92
C GLY A 346 8.65 1.23 -6.05
N CYS A 347 8.09 2.30 -6.60
CA CYS A 347 8.78 3.55 -6.88
C CYS A 347 8.46 4.64 -5.84
N GLY A 348 8.16 4.26 -4.59
CA GLY A 348 7.64 5.16 -3.56
C GLY A 348 8.65 6.13 -2.94
N GLY A 349 9.92 6.05 -3.33
CA GLY A 349 10.99 6.95 -2.88
C GLY A 349 12.24 6.23 -2.39
N HIS A 350 12.23 4.90 -2.24
CA HIS A 350 13.42 4.13 -1.94
C HIS A 350 14.45 4.24 -3.06
N ASN A 351 15.68 4.62 -2.73
CA ASN A 351 16.76 4.80 -3.70
C ASN A 351 17.80 3.67 -3.56
N PRO A 352 18.28 3.08 -4.67
CA PRO A 352 18.06 3.48 -6.07
C PRO A 352 16.82 2.85 -6.72
N LEU A 353 16.29 3.52 -7.75
CA LEU A 353 15.38 2.89 -8.72
C LEU A 353 16.10 1.80 -9.51
N SER A 354 15.38 0.72 -9.83
CA SER A 354 15.89 -0.43 -10.58
C SER A 354 15.59 -0.31 -12.08
N ALA A 355 16.59 -0.60 -12.91
CA ALA A 355 16.39 -0.68 -14.36
C ALA A 355 15.56 -1.91 -14.78
N MET A 356 14.96 -1.85 -15.97
CA MET A 356 14.43 -3.02 -16.66
C MET A 356 15.57 -3.85 -17.28
N ARG A 357 15.40 -5.18 -17.37
CA ARG A 357 16.38 -6.12 -17.99
C ARG A 357 16.67 -5.82 -19.46
N GLY A 358 15.80 -5.05 -20.11
CA GLY A 358 16.00 -4.56 -21.46
C GLY A 358 15.14 -3.34 -21.72
N THR A 359 15.38 -2.70 -22.85
CA THR A 359 14.52 -1.64 -23.37
C THR A 359 13.40 -2.27 -24.18
N PHE A 360 12.16 -2.18 -23.70
CA PHE A 360 11.00 -2.74 -24.38
C PHE A 360 10.19 -1.63 -25.03
N ARG A 361 9.80 -1.82 -26.30
CA ARG A 361 8.75 -0.99 -26.89
C ARG A 361 7.41 -1.54 -26.44
N THR A 362 6.69 -0.78 -25.61
CA THR A 362 5.37 -1.19 -25.13
C THR A 362 4.25 -0.81 -26.10
N PRO A 363 3.16 -1.62 -26.16
CA PRO A 363 2.98 -2.88 -25.45
C PRO A 363 3.88 -4.01 -26.00
N TYR A 364 4.47 -4.80 -25.11
CA TYR A 364 5.37 -5.92 -25.41
C TYR A 364 4.72 -7.24 -25.01
N LYS A 365 4.37 -8.09 -26.00
CA LYS A 365 3.78 -9.41 -25.75
C LYS A 365 4.83 -10.37 -25.23
N ILE A 366 4.64 -10.86 -24.02
CA ILE A 366 5.52 -11.87 -23.39
C ILE A 366 5.09 -13.26 -23.86
N ASP A 367 3.79 -13.53 -23.80
CA ASP A 367 3.17 -14.73 -24.37
C ASP A 367 1.72 -14.45 -24.82
N ASN A 368 0.95 -15.50 -25.09
CA ASN A 368 -0.45 -15.38 -25.56
C ASN A 368 -1.41 -14.83 -24.50
N THR A 369 -1.00 -14.82 -23.23
CA THR A 369 -1.81 -14.46 -22.07
C THR A 369 -1.25 -13.28 -21.30
N LEU A 370 0.02 -12.88 -21.51
CA LEU A 370 0.67 -11.81 -20.76
C LEU A 370 1.33 -10.78 -21.70
N THR A 371 1.02 -9.51 -21.45
CA THR A 371 1.60 -8.35 -22.14
C THR A 371 2.14 -7.37 -21.11
N LEU A 372 3.37 -6.86 -21.31
CA LEU A 372 3.87 -5.67 -20.63
C LEU A 372 3.32 -4.43 -21.36
N GLU A 373 2.43 -3.69 -20.72
CA GLU A 373 1.71 -2.56 -21.31
C GLU A 373 2.45 -1.23 -21.15
N SER A 374 3.14 -1.04 -20.02
CA SER A 374 3.90 0.17 -19.72
C SER A 374 4.93 -0.09 -18.62
N TYR A 375 5.96 0.73 -18.55
CA TYR A 375 6.90 0.78 -17.44
C TYR A 375 7.59 2.13 -17.35
N ASP A 376 8.06 2.49 -16.16
CA ASP A 376 8.89 3.65 -15.89
C ASP A 376 9.95 3.23 -14.86
N ALA A 377 11.22 3.38 -15.21
CA ALA A 377 12.36 3.02 -14.37
C ALA A 377 13.25 4.24 -14.05
N THR A 378 12.75 5.45 -14.29
CA THR A 378 13.48 6.71 -14.12
C THR A 378 12.88 7.62 -13.08
N ASP A 379 11.62 7.43 -12.73
CA ASP A 379 10.89 8.31 -11.84
C ASP A 379 10.35 7.57 -10.60
N TYR A 380 10.40 8.27 -9.47
CA TYR A 380 9.60 7.93 -8.30
C TYR A 380 8.16 8.39 -8.54
N GLY A 381 7.18 7.79 -7.87
CA GLY A 381 5.78 8.14 -8.07
C GLY A 381 4.83 7.38 -7.16
N TYR A 382 3.55 7.40 -7.53
CA TYR A 382 2.51 6.64 -6.85
C TYR A 382 1.37 6.32 -7.81
N LEU A 383 0.51 5.37 -7.41
CA LEU A 383 -0.75 5.11 -8.08
C LEU A 383 -1.85 5.97 -7.45
N ARG A 384 -2.67 6.60 -8.30
CA ARG A 384 -3.97 7.14 -7.92
C ARG A 384 -5.05 6.24 -8.52
N VAL A 385 -5.93 5.72 -7.67
CA VAL A 385 -6.95 4.74 -8.05
C VAL A 385 -8.33 5.32 -7.85
N ILE A 386 -9.14 5.34 -8.90
CA ILE A 386 -10.49 5.89 -8.92
C ILE A 386 -11.46 4.75 -9.15
N VAL A 387 -12.43 4.56 -8.26
CA VAL A 387 -13.40 3.47 -8.36
C VAL A 387 -14.82 4.00 -8.22
N ASN A 388 -15.68 3.62 -9.15
CA ASN A 388 -17.11 3.86 -9.09
C ASN A 388 -17.89 2.54 -9.28
N ALA A 389 -19.21 2.61 -9.44
CA ALA A 389 -20.05 1.42 -9.60
C ALA A 389 -19.81 0.62 -10.89
N THR A 390 -19.09 1.18 -11.87
CA THR A 390 -18.91 0.61 -13.21
C THR A 390 -17.45 0.36 -13.59
N THR A 391 -16.53 1.18 -13.10
CA THR A 391 -15.12 1.16 -13.50
C THR A 391 -14.19 1.31 -12.32
N MET A 392 -12.99 0.74 -12.49
CA MET A 392 -11.80 1.09 -11.73
C MET A 392 -10.77 1.65 -12.70
N THR A 393 -10.26 2.85 -12.45
CA THR A 393 -9.17 3.47 -13.20
C THR A 393 -7.94 3.56 -12.31
N VAL A 394 -6.80 3.09 -12.80
CA VAL A 394 -5.52 3.18 -12.11
C VAL A 394 -4.61 4.09 -12.91
N GLU A 395 -4.13 5.14 -12.27
CA GLU A 395 -3.29 6.18 -12.84
C GLU A 395 -1.91 6.12 -12.18
N TYR A 396 -0.84 6.17 -12.97
CA TYR A 396 0.52 6.34 -12.46
C TYR A 396 0.95 7.81 -12.58
N HIS A 397 1.37 8.38 -11.45
CA HIS A 397 1.77 9.78 -11.33
C HIS A 397 3.21 9.87 -10.80
N PRO A 398 4.19 10.25 -11.65
CA PRO A 398 5.55 10.45 -11.18
C PRO A 398 5.67 11.77 -10.39
N GLU A 399 6.54 11.77 -9.39
CA GLU A 399 6.84 12.97 -8.59
C GLU A 399 7.50 14.07 -9.42
N SER A 400 8.28 13.69 -10.44
CA SER A 400 9.08 14.57 -11.27
C SER A 400 8.27 15.59 -12.09
N ASP A 401 6.98 15.32 -12.31
CA ASP A 401 6.00 16.25 -12.91
C ASP A 401 5.61 17.40 -11.97
N GLY A 402 6.04 17.34 -10.71
CA GLY A 402 5.73 18.30 -9.66
C GLY A 402 4.33 18.12 -9.06
N SER A 403 4.07 18.87 -7.99
CA SER A 403 2.82 18.76 -7.20
C SER A 403 1.59 19.39 -7.85
N THR A 404 1.76 20.19 -8.90
CA THR A 404 0.62 20.84 -9.59
C THR A 404 0.08 20.03 -10.76
N THR A 405 0.88 19.14 -11.32
CA THR A 405 0.51 18.36 -12.50
C THR A 405 -0.33 17.17 -12.07
N LYS A 406 -1.57 17.11 -12.57
CA LYS A 406 -2.56 16.06 -12.30
C LYS A 406 -2.76 15.09 -13.46
N THR A 407 -2.01 15.23 -14.55
CA THR A 407 -2.06 14.29 -15.69
C THR A 407 -1.17 13.10 -15.38
N PRO A 408 -1.66 11.86 -15.48
CA PRO A 408 -0.82 10.68 -15.27
C PRO A 408 0.04 10.35 -16.49
N ASN A 409 1.17 9.69 -16.25
CA ASN A 409 2.05 9.17 -17.30
C ASN A 409 1.59 7.82 -17.85
N ASP A 410 0.84 7.06 -17.07
CA ASP A 410 0.17 5.85 -17.54
C ASP A 410 -1.21 5.72 -16.89
N VAL A 411 -2.15 5.13 -17.62
CA VAL A 411 -3.52 4.94 -17.17
C VAL A 411 -4.06 3.61 -17.69
N VAL A 412 -4.83 2.94 -16.86
CA VAL A 412 -5.59 1.74 -17.25
C VAL A 412 -6.96 1.80 -16.62
N THR A 413 -8.00 1.54 -17.42
CA THR A 413 -9.38 1.46 -16.92
C THR A 413 -9.92 0.05 -17.09
N ILE A 414 -10.52 -0.49 -16.02
CA ILE A 414 -11.15 -1.79 -15.96
C ILE A 414 -12.66 -1.59 -15.85
N THR A 415 -13.42 -2.13 -16.81
CA THR A 415 -14.87 -2.24 -16.69
C THR A 415 -15.21 -3.40 -15.76
N LEU A 416 -15.79 -3.12 -14.59
CA LEU A 416 -15.94 -4.11 -13.51
C LEU A 416 -16.79 -5.31 -13.94
N ALA A 417 -17.91 -5.06 -14.62
CA ALA A 417 -18.84 -6.12 -15.03
C ALA A 417 -18.24 -7.14 -16.02
N THR A 418 -17.21 -6.75 -16.79
CA THR A 418 -16.69 -7.57 -17.90
C THR A 418 -15.20 -7.87 -17.78
N HIS A 419 -14.49 -7.28 -16.81
CA HIS A 419 -13.02 -7.29 -16.74
C HIS A 419 -12.36 -6.87 -18.06
N THR A 420 -12.97 -5.94 -18.79
CA THR A 420 -12.36 -5.39 -20.01
C THR A 420 -11.45 -4.25 -19.64
N VAL A 421 -10.21 -4.32 -20.13
CA VAL A 421 -9.18 -3.29 -19.95
C VAL A 421 -9.18 -2.35 -21.15
N SER A 422 -9.15 -1.05 -20.90
CA SER A 422 -9.09 0.03 -21.91
C SER A 422 -8.10 1.13 -21.53
#